data_AF-A0A8B6H0Z3-F1
#
_entry.id   AF-A0A8B6H0Z3-F1
#
_cell.length_a   1.000
_cell.length_b   1.000
_cell.length_c   1.000
_cell.angle_alpha   90.00
_cell.angle_beta   90.00
_cell.angle_gamma   90.00
#
_symmetry.space_group_name_H-M   'P 1'
#
loop_
_entity.id
_entity.type
_entity.pdbx_description
1 polymer ?
#
loop_
_entity_poly.entity_id
_entity_poly.type
_entity_poly.pdbx_seq_one_letter_code
_entity_poly.pdbx_strand_id
1 'polypeptide(L)'
;LRKYGFSKIDALEPSIGMLNLARKRNLYRNYYNCYLTSDAIPDVKGCFDCVLTCGCFVPGHLPPDSLYDCLRFAKKDGKVVITKRANYGEPKYEQSLISLMEELEVNAKECVDNLEGKDYTGTINTTQNGLKCKDWSNTGSNMTLDTQRLLADQHNYCRNPDSDPFGPWCYTTDDDTLWETCDIPFCEGASTPGWAYWTHGWQKFEDSCYLIKYTKENWYGAKFYCKDNLDAYLAEIKTAGENNFLMSILPKPTIDDTDLEVWLGANTLNAKRRYIWKTSLTDFDFTDWGPGEPNGRSYEHCLSTHMYNDGKLHWNDRECLTKHFFVCEKSVGPSGCGE
;
A
#
# COMPACT_ATOMS: atom_id res chain seq x y z
N LEU A 1 -23.65 -0.52 -29.19
CA LEU A 1 -22.17 -0.58 -29.25
C LEU A 1 -21.60 0.50 -30.17
N ARG A 2 -21.81 0.47 -31.50
CA ARG A 2 -21.24 1.49 -32.42
C ARG A 2 -21.57 2.95 -32.09
N LYS A 3 -22.82 3.25 -31.72
CA LYS A 3 -23.25 4.59 -31.25
C LYS A 3 -22.46 5.09 -30.03
N TYR A 4 -21.91 4.18 -29.23
CA TYR A 4 -21.13 4.45 -28.03
C TYR A 4 -19.61 4.28 -28.27
N GLY A 5 -19.14 4.31 -29.52
CA GLY A 5 -17.72 4.25 -29.87
C GLY A 5 -17.13 2.84 -30.05
N PHE A 6 -17.86 1.78 -29.66
CA PHE A 6 -17.39 0.39 -29.84
C PHE A 6 -17.56 -0.05 -31.30
N SER A 7 -16.47 0.05 -32.08
CA SER A 7 -16.45 -0.23 -33.52
C SER A 7 -15.69 -1.51 -33.90
N LYS A 8 -14.76 -1.97 -33.07
CA LYS A 8 -13.99 -3.22 -33.23
C LYS A 8 -14.59 -4.28 -32.31
N ILE A 9 -15.35 -5.22 -32.88
CA ILE A 9 -16.07 -6.23 -32.12
C ILE A 9 -15.60 -7.61 -32.60
N ASP A 10 -15.15 -8.44 -31.67
CA ASP A 10 -14.79 -9.82 -31.93
C ASP A 10 -15.88 -10.75 -31.37
N ALA A 11 -16.05 -11.92 -31.99
CA ALA A 11 -17.00 -12.94 -31.53
C ALA A 11 -16.27 -14.13 -30.93
N LEU A 12 -16.75 -14.61 -29.79
CA LEU A 12 -16.40 -15.88 -29.19
C LEU A 12 -17.67 -16.72 -29.11
N GLU A 13 -17.71 -17.85 -29.81
CA GLU A 13 -18.89 -18.72 -29.88
C GLU A 13 -18.47 -20.17 -30.13
N PRO A 14 -18.88 -21.13 -29.28
CA PRO A 14 -18.56 -22.54 -29.48
C PRO A 14 -19.30 -23.20 -30.65
N SER A 15 -20.47 -22.67 -31.06
CA SER A 15 -21.20 -23.18 -32.22
C SER A 15 -20.59 -22.70 -33.54
N ILE A 16 -19.88 -23.59 -34.22
CA ILE A 16 -19.32 -23.30 -35.54
C ILE A 16 -20.40 -22.90 -36.56
N GLY A 17 -21.63 -23.44 -36.42
CA GLY A 17 -22.77 -23.08 -37.26
C GLY A 17 -23.17 -21.61 -37.09
N MET A 18 -23.25 -21.14 -35.84
CA MET A 18 -23.56 -19.74 -35.53
C MET A 18 -22.44 -18.79 -35.98
N LEU A 19 -21.18 -19.17 -35.77
CA LEU A 19 -20.04 -18.41 -36.30
C LEU A 19 -20.09 -18.29 -37.83
N ASN A 20 -20.45 -19.36 -38.53
CA ASN A 20 -20.58 -19.33 -39.99
C ASN A 20 -21.72 -18.40 -40.46
N LEU A 21 -22.85 -18.36 -39.74
CA LEU A 21 -23.91 -17.38 -40.00
C LEU A 21 -23.43 -15.95 -39.76
N ALA A 22 -22.68 -15.72 -38.68
CA ALA A 22 -22.12 -14.41 -38.35
C ALA A 22 -21.03 -13.95 -39.35
N ARG A 23 -20.23 -14.88 -39.90
CA ARG A 23 -19.25 -14.62 -40.97
C ARG A 23 -19.94 -14.20 -42.26
N LYS A 24 -21.01 -14.90 -42.67
CA LYS A 24 -21.81 -14.53 -43.86
C LYS A 24 -22.39 -13.11 -43.78
N ARG A 25 -22.64 -12.62 -42.57
CA ARG A 25 -23.17 -11.28 -42.31
C ARG A 25 -22.08 -10.22 -42.02
N ASN A 26 -20.80 -10.60 -42.02
CA ASN A 26 -19.65 -9.73 -41.75
C ASN A 26 -19.83 -8.86 -40.49
N LEU A 27 -20.30 -9.48 -39.39
CA LEU A 27 -20.69 -8.76 -38.17
C LEU A 27 -19.51 -8.43 -37.23
N TYR A 28 -18.44 -9.23 -37.29
CA TYR A 28 -17.32 -9.17 -36.34
C TYR A 28 -15.99 -9.11 -37.09
N ARG A 29 -14.96 -8.58 -36.41
CA ARG A 29 -13.59 -8.51 -36.93
C ARG A 29 -12.91 -9.88 -36.82
N ASN A 30 -12.86 -10.45 -35.62
CA ASN A 30 -12.34 -11.80 -35.37
C ASN A 30 -13.45 -12.75 -34.91
N TYR A 31 -13.23 -14.05 -35.13
CA TYR A 31 -14.17 -15.13 -34.83
C TYR A 31 -13.44 -16.28 -34.13
N TYR A 32 -13.68 -16.45 -32.83
CA TYR A 32 -13.07 -17.46 -31.98
C TYR A 32 -14.06 -18.60 -31.70
N ASN A 33 -13.69 -19.82 -32.07
CA ASN A 33 -14.52 -21.01 -31.86
C ASN A 33 -14.04 -21.79 -30.64
N CYS A 34 -14.45 -21.35 -29.46
CA CYS A 34 -14.07 -21.96 -28.19
C CYS A 34 -15.16 -21.76 -27.14
N TYR A 35 -15.07 -22.53 -26.06
CA TYR A 35 -15.84 -22.30 -24.85
C TYR A 35 -15.04 -21.37 -23.92
N LEU A 36 -15.75 -20.61 -23.08
CA LEU A 36 -15.13 -20.11 -21.85
C LEU A 36 -14.77 -21.31 -20.95
N THR A 37 -13.81 -21.11 -20.07
CA THR A 37 -13.18 -22.11 -19.19
C THR A 37 -12.50 -23.26 -19.94
N SER A 38 -12.06 -23.04 -21.18
CA SER A 38 -11.39 -24.04 -22.02
C SER A 38 -9.90 -23.72 -22.18
N ASP A 39 -9.06 -24.76 -22.18
CA ASP A 39 -7.62 -24.64 -22.42
C ASP A 39 -7.27 -24.16 -23.84
N ALA A 40 -8.22 -24.17 -24.76
CA ALA A 40 -8.04 -23.76 -26.15
C ALA A 40 -8.38 -22.28 -26.41
N ILE A 41 -8.60 -21.47 -25.36
CA ILE A 41 -8.90 -20.05 -25.52
C ILE A 41 -7.65 -19.30 -26.05
N PRO A 42 -7.77 -18.52 -27.14
CA PRO A 42 -6.69 -17.69 -27.66
C PRO A 42 -6.11 -16.72 -26.62
N ASP A 43 -4.82 -16.42 -26.69
CA ASP A 43 -4.21 -15.42 -25.80
C ASP A 43 -4.67 -14.01 -26.16
N VAL A 44 -5.75 -13.58 -25.51
CA VAL A 44 -6.36 -12.26 -25.65
C VAL A 44 -6.48 -11.56 -24.30
N LYS A 45 -5.55 -11.86 -23.38
CA LYS A 45 -5.51 -11.25 -22.05
C LYS A 45 -5.39 -9.73 -22.17
N GLY A 46 -6.24 -8.99 -21.46
CA GLY A 46 -6.18 -7.52 -21.42
C GLY A 46 -6.40 -6.84 -22.77
N CYS A 47 -7.11 -7.46 -23.70
CA CYS A 47 -7.25 -6.93 -25.06
C CYS A 47 -8.50 -6.09 -25.29
N PHE A 48 -9.53 -6.22 -24.44
CA PHE A 48 -10.85 -5.64 -24.70
C PHE A 48 -11.23 -4.55 -23.70
N ASP A 49 -11.71 -3.42 -24.20
CA ASP A 49 -12.26 -2.34 -23.36
C ASP A 49 -13.61 -2.74 -22.72
N CYS A 50 -14.30 -3.70 -23.34
CA CYS A 50 -15.56 -4.24 -22.85
C CYS A 50 -15.70 -5.72 -23.26
N VAL A 51 -16.10 -6.57 -22.31
CA VAL A 51 -16.50 -7.96 -22.54
C VAL A 51 -17.99 -8.08 -22.25
N LEU A 52 -18.77 -8.51 -23.22
CA LEU A 52 -20.24 -8.60 -23.13
C LEU A 52 -20.69 -10.05 -23.22
N THR A 53 -21.49 -10.49 -22.26
CA THR A 53 -22.20 -11.77 -22.33
C THR A 53 -23.71 -11.54 -22.38
N CYS A 54 -24.39 -12.30 -23.24
CA CYS A 54 -25.81 -12.14 -23.51
C CYS A 54 -26.56 -13.45 -23.33
N GLY A 55 -27.21 -13.62 -22.18
CA GLY A 55 -28.03 -14.77 -21.85
C GLY A 55 -27.23 -16.06 -21.57
N CYS A 56 -25.93 -15.95 -21.31
CA CYS A 56 -25.03 -17.11 -21.21
C CYS A 56 -24.85 -17.63 -19.78
N PHE A 57 -24.90 -16.74 -18.78
CA PHE A 57 -24.78 -17.10 -17.36
C PHE A 57 -26.11 -17.60 -16.80
N VAL A 58 -26.42 -18.86 -17.11
CA VAL A 58 -27.60 -19.61 -16.67
C VAL A 58 -27.22 -21.07 -16.43
N PRO A 59 -27.99 -21.82 -15.61
CA PRO A 59 -27.76 -23.25 -15.39
C PRO A 59 -27.64 -24.03 -16.70
N GLY A 60 -26.61 -24.88 -16.80
CA GLY A 60 -26.35 -25.74 -17.95
C GLY A 60 -25.72 -25.06 -19.17
N HIS A 61 -25.41 -23.75 -19.10
CA HIS A 61 -24.69 -23.04 -20.15
C HIS A 61 -23.30 -22.60 -19.67
N LEU A 62 -23.14 -21.39 -19.12
CA LEU A 62 -21.87 -20.99 -18.48
C LEU A 62 -21.93 -21.25 -16.97
N PRO A 63 -20.93 -21.90 -16.36
CA PRO A 63 -20.76 -21.86 -14.90
C PRO A 63 -20.31 -20.46 -14.44
N PRO A 64 -20.54 -20.06 -13.18
CA PRO A 64 -20.06 -18.80 -12.61
C PRO A 64 -18.57 -18.53 -12.87
N ASP A 65 -17.73 -19.54 -12.74
CA ASP A 65 -16.27 -19.46 -12.97
C ASP A 65 -15.88 -18.98 -14.38
N SER A 66 -16.80 -19.01 -15.35
CA SER A 66 -16.57 -18.38 -16.66
C SER A 66 -16.33 -16.87 -16.57
N LEU A 67 -16.65 -16.25 -15.43
CA LEU A 67 -16.35 -14.85 -15.14
C LEU A 67 -14.84 -14.58 -15.10
N TYR A 68 -14.02 -15.53 -14.67
CA TYR A 68 -12.56 -15.40 -14.66
C TYR A 68 -12.00 -15.12 -16.06
N ASP A 69 -12.50 -15.82 -17.08
CA ASP A 69 -12.11 -15.56 -18.46
C ASP A 69 -12.59 -14.20 -18.96
N CYS A 70 -13.82 -13.82 -18.59
CA CYS A 70 -14.36 -12.51 -18.95
C CYS A 70 -13.49 -11.38 -18.38
N LEU A 71 -13.04 -11.52 -17.13
CA LEU A 71 -12.12 -10.58 -16.49
C LEU A 71 -10.74 -10.61 -17.14
N ARG A 72 -10.21 -11.82 -17.42
CA ARG A 72 -8.91 -12.00 -18.10
C ARG A 72 -8.84 -11.26 -19.43
N PHE A 73 -9.93 -11.26 -20.20
CA PHE A 73 -9.99 -10.60 -21.51
C PHE A 73 -10.10 -9.07 -21.42
N ALA A 74 -10.72 -8.57 -20.36
CA ALA A 74 -10.89 -7.14 -20.15
C ALA A 74 -9.56 -6.47 -19.84
N LYS A 75 -9.33 -5.28 -20.41
CA LYS A 75 -8.26 -4.38 -20.00
C LYS A 75 -8.45 -3.93 -18.55
N LYS A 76 -7.38 -3.40 -17.95
CA LYS A 76 -7.51 -2.55 -16.74
C LYS A 76 -8.56 -1.46 -17.01
N ASP A 77 -9.46 -1.27 -16.04
CA ASP A 77 -10.65 -0.39 -16.09
C ASP A 77 -11.71 -0.76 -17.15
N GLY A 78 -11.50 -1.83 -17.89
CA GLY A 78 -12.44 -2.39 -18.85
C GLY A 78 -13.71 -2.91 -18.17
N LYS A 79 -14.80 -2.98 -18.94
CA LYS A 79 -16.12 -3.35 -18.40
C LYS A 79 -16.49 -4.78 -18.75
N VAL A 80 -16.81 -5.59 -17.76
CA VAL A 80 -17.51 -6.88 -17.96
C VAL A 80 -19.00 -6.62 -17.78
N VAL A 81 -19.78 -6.87 -18.83
CA VAL A 81 -21.23 -6.65 -18.84
C VAL A 81 -21.93 -7.99 -19.03
N ILE A 82 -22.64 -8.42 -17.99
CA ILE A 82 -23.44 -9.64 -18.01
C ILE A 82 -24.90 -9.24 -18.15
N THR A 83 -25.54 -9.72 -19.21
CA THR A 83 -26.98 -9.52 -19.42
C THR A 83 -27.69 -10.86 -19.40
N LYS A 84 -28.78 -10.96 -18.62
CA LYS A 84 -29.61 -12.16 -18.54
C LYS A 84 -31.09 -11.78 -18.50
N ARG A 85 -31.97 -12.74 -18.83
CA ARG A 85 -33.42 -12.59 -18.65
C ARG A 85 -33.78 -12.87 -17.19
N ALA A 86 -34.63 -12.05 -16.60
CA ALA A 86 -35.05 -12.18 -15.19
C ALA A 86 -35.75 -13.52 -14.86
N ASN A 87 -36.45 -14.12 -15.84
CA ASN A 87 -37.34 -15.27 -15.59
C ASN A 87 -36.67 -16.65 -15.68
N TYR A 88 -35.34 -16.73 -15.84
CA TYR A 88 -34.57 -17.98 -15.92
C TYR A 88 -33.76 -18.27 -14.65
N GLY A 89 -34.04 -17.56 -13.54
CA GLY A 89 -33.29 -17.67 -12.31
C GLY A 89 -33.55 -18.99 -11.59
N GLU A 90 -32.58 -19.91 -11.63
CA GLU A 90 -32.42 -20.87 -10.54
C GLU A 90 -31.75 -20.09 -9.38
N PRO A 91 -32.42 -19.94 -8.21
CA PRO A 91 -31.92 -19.08 -7.14
C PRO A 91 -30.51 -19.44 -6.69
N LYS A 92 -30.16 -20.73 -6.67
CA LYS A 92 -28.84 -21.21 -6.27
C LYS A 92 -27.75 -20.75 -7.24
N TYR A 93 -27.97 -20.90 -8.54
CA TYR A 93 -27.03 -20.47 -9.56
C TYR A 93 -26.82 -18.95 -9.50
N GLU A 94 -27.93 -18.20 -9.35
CA GLU A 94 -27.88 -16.74 -9.25
C GLU A 94 -27.09 -16.29 -8.02
N GLN A 95 -27.33 -16.92 -6.87
CA GLN A 95 -26.56 -16.66 -5.66
C GLN A 95 -25.07 -16.98 -5.85
N SER A 96 -24.72 -18.12 -6.46
CA SER A 96 -23.31 -18.45 -6.73
C SER A 96 -22.62 -17.45 -7.64
N LEU A 97 -23.29 -16.96 -8.70
CA LEU A 97 -22.73 -15.95 -9.58
C LEU A 97 -22.56 -14.61 -8.88
N ILE A 98 -23.56 -14.16 -8.11
CA ILE A 98 -23.48 -12.91 -7.35
C ILE A 98 -22.39 -12.99 -6.29
N SER A 99 -22.31 -14.08 -5.52
CA SER A 99 -21.26 -14.26 -4.52
C SER A 99 -19.86 -14.26 -5.14
N LEU A 100 -19.67 -14.87 -6.32
CA LEU A 100 -18.39 -14.78 -7.03
C LEU A 100 -18.10 -13.34 -7.48
N MET A 101 -19.09 -12.60 -7.99
CA MET A 101 -18.91 -11.20 -8.37
C MET A 101 -18.52 -10.34 -7.16
N GLU A 102 -19.22 -10.50 -6.04
CA GLU A 102 -18.94 -9.80 -4.78
C GLU A 102 -17.55 -10.16 -4.25
N GLU A 103 -17.17 -11.44 -4.25
CA GLU A 103 -15.84 -11.90 -3.87
C GLU A 103 -14.75 -11.26 -4.74
N LEU A 104 -14.95 -11.24 -6.06
CA LEU A 104 -14.00 -10.65 -6.99
C LEU A 104 -13.91 -9.13 -6.86
N GLU A 105 -15.00 -8.45 -6.51
CA GLU A 105 -15.01 -7.02 -6.21
C GLU A 105 -14.30 -6.71 -4.88
N VAL A 106 -14.54 -7.52 -3.84
CA VAL A 106 -13.84 -7.41 -2.54
C VAL A 106 -12.34 -7.66 -2.72
N ASN A 107 -11.97 -8.69 -3.47
CA ASN A 107 -10.57 -9.04 -3.74
C ASN A 107 -9.88 -8.06 -4.70
N ALA A 108 -10.63 -7.20 -5.39
CA ALA A 108 -10.11 -6.16 -6.27
C ALA A 108 -9.91 -4.81 -5.55
N LYS A 109 -10.05 -4.77 -4.22
CA LYS A 109 -9.78 -3.55 -3.44
C LYS A 109 -8.31 -3.16 -3.52
N GLU A 110 -8.04 -1.96 -4.00
CA GLU A 110 -6.72 -1.32 -3.93
C GLU A 110 -6.49 -0.59 -2.60
N CYS A 111 -7.12 -1.06 -1.53
CA CYS A 111 -7.12 -0.42 -0.23
C CYS A 111 -7.23 -1.43 0.91
N VAL A 112 -6.87 -1.03 2.14
CA VAL A 112 -6.98 -1.83 3.36
C VAL A 112 -8.13 -1.37 4.27
N ASP A 113 -8.82 -2.30 4.91
CA ASP A 113 -9.90 -1.99 5.87
C ASP A 113 -9.36 -1.75 7.30
N ASN A 114 -8.09 -2.09 7.58
CA ASN A 114 -7.40 -1.87 8.85
C ASN A 114 -5.87 -1.80 8.64
N LEU A 115 -5.14 -1.39 9.68
CA LEU A 115 -3.68 -1.17 9.61
C LEU A 115 -2.88 -2.41 9.25
N GLU A 116 -3.27 -3.56 9.78
CA GLU A 116 -2.60 -4.83 9.49
C GLU A 116 -2.77 -5.16 7.99
N GLY A 117 -3.91 -4.86 7.38
CA GLY A 117 -4.11 -5.08 5.96
C GLY A 117 -3.90 -6.54 5.55
N LYS A 118 -4.09 -7.48 6.48
CA LYS A 118 -3.81 -8.91 6.29
C LYS A 118 -4.51 -9.49 5.07
N ASP A 119 -5.75 -9.06 4.85
CA ASP A 119 -6.60 -9.52 3.76
C ASP A 119 -6.40 -8.69 2.48
N TYR A 120 -5.38 -7.82 2.42
CA TYR A 120 -5.09 -7.03 1.23
C TYR A 120 -4.66 -7.92 0.05
N THR A 121 -5.45 -7.87 -1.02
CA THR A 121 -5.29 -8.66 -2.23
C THR A 121 -5.11 -7.80 -3.48
N GLY A 122 -5.03 -6.48 -3.33
CA GLY A 122 -4.84 -5.52 -4.43
C GLY A 122 -3.49 -5.63 -5.15
N THR A 123 -3.24 -4.72 -6.09
CA THR A 123 -2.13 -4.80 -7.05
C THR A 123 -1.01 -3.79 -6.84
N ILE A 124 -1.01 -3.06 -5.71
CA ILE A 124 0.11 -2.19 -5.35
C ILE A 124 1.38 -3.05 -5.21
N ASN A 125 2.45 -2.64 -5.90
CA ASN A 125 3.76 -3.31 -5.94
C ASN A 125 4.93 -2.33 -5.77
N THR A 126 4.66 -1.23 -5.10
CA THR A 126 5.65 -0.19 -4.80
C THR A 126 5.59 0.08 -3.32
N THR A 127 6.76 0.17 -2.70
CA THR A 127 6.90 0.40 -1.26
C THR A 127 6.65 1.87 -0.91
N GLN A 128 6.54 2.20 0.37
CA GLN A 128 6.34 3.58 0.85
C GLN A 128 7.46 4.57 0.44
N ASN A 129 8.63 4.06 0.03
CA ASN A 129 9.74 4.87 -0.47
C ASN A 129 9.90 4.80 -2.00
N GLY A 130 8.94 4.22 -2.72
CA GLY A 130 8.97 4.13 -4.17
C GLY A 130 9.80 2.95 -4.72
N LEU A 131 10.27 2.03 -3.86
CA LEU A 131 11.02 0.86 -4.31
C LEU A 131 10.09 -0.16 -4.96
N LYS A 132 10.53 -0.78 -6.05
CA LYS A 132 9.74 -1.82 -6.72
C LYS A 132 9.84 -3.14 -5.97
N CYS A 133 8.70 -3.80 -5.80
CA CYS A 133 8.61 -5.12 -5.22
C CYS A 133 9.17 -6.21 -6.15
N LYS A 134 9.90 -7.17 -5.57
CA LYS A 134 10.29 -8.45 -6.17
C LYS A 134 9.08 -9.38 -6.24
N ASP A 135 9.11 -10.30 -7.21
CA ASP A 135 8.10 -11.36 -7.33
C ASP A 135 8.29 -12.39 -6.20
N TRP A 136 7.22 -12.70 -5.47
CA TRP A 136 7.24 -13.62 -4.32
C TRP A 136 7.68 -15.03 -4.69
N SER A 137 7.47 -15.47 -5.93
CA SER A 137 7.96 -16.77 -6.42
C SER A 137 9.48 -16.84 -6.47
N ASN A 138 10.16 -15.68 -6.51
CA ASN A 138 11.61 -15.55 -6.64
C ASN A 138 12.31 -15.12 -5.34
N THR A 139 11.61 -15.03 -4.20
CA THR A 139 12.17 -14.45 -2.96
C THR A 139 12.86 -15.43 -2.00
N GLY A 140 13.04 -16.70 -2.36
CA GLY A 140 13.90 -17.64 -1.62
C GLY A 140 13.36 -18.09 -0.23
N SER A 141 14.03 -19.09 0.35
CA SER A 141 13.51 -20.05 1.34
C SER A 141 13.28 -19.59 2.79
N ASN A 142 13.22 -18.29 3.09
CA ASN A 142 13.06 -17.81 4.48
C ASN A 142 11.60 -17.82 4.98
N MET A 143 10.68 -18.36 4.20
CA MET A 143 9.26 -18.48 4.52
C MET A 143 8.86 -19.93 4.80
N THR A 144 7.84 -20.12 5.65
CA THR A 144 7.22 -21.44 5.83
C THR A 144 6.63 -21.95 4.50
N LEU A 145 6.56 -23.27 4.33
CA LEU A 145 5.97 -23.89 3.14
C LEU A 145 4.54 -23.41 2.88
N ASP A 146 3.76 -23.16 3.93
CA ASP A 146 2.40 -22.64 3.82
C ASP A 146 2.38 -21.20 3.32
N THR A 147 3.29 -20.35 3.81
CA THR A 147 3.44 -18.96 3.34
C THR A 147 3.90 -18.91 1.88
N GLN A 148 4.83 -19.78 1.47
CA GLN A 148 5.26 -19.89 0.08
C GLN A 148 4.10 -20.26 -0.85
N ARG A 149 3.23 -21.18 -0.44
CA ARG A 149 2.04 -21.56 -1.22
C ARG A 149 1.04 -20.40 -1.32
N LEU A 150 0.83 -19.69 -0.22
CA LEU A 150 -0.09 -18.55 -0.18
C LEU A 150 0.36 -17.42 -1.12
N LEU A 151 1.68 -17.22 -1.24
CA LEU A 151 2.29 -16.12 -2.00
C LEU A 151 2.70 -16.49 -3.44
N ALA A 152 2.69 -17.77 -3.81
CA ALA A 152 3.18 -18.25 -5.11
C ALA A 152 2.51 -17.58 -6.32
N ASP A 153 1.21 -17.27 -6.21
CA ASP A 153 0.42 -16.64 -7.28
C ASP A 153 0.15 -15.14 -7.01
N GLN A 154 0.82 -14.54 -6.03
CA GLN A 154 0.61 -13.14 -5.65
C GLN A 154 1.52 -12.17 -6.44
N HIS A 155 2.24 -12.67 -7.45
CA HIS A 155 3.14 -11.89 -8.31
C HIS A 155 4.15 -11.07 -7.49
N ASN A 156 4.25 -9.76 -7.75
CA ASN A 156 5.09 -8.84 -7.00
C ASN A 156 4.26 -7.85 -6.16
N TYR A 157 3.02 -8.19 -5.80
CA TYR A 157 2.14 -7.28 -5.08
C TYR A 157 2.40 -7.31 -3.57
N CYS A 158 2.19 -6.21 -2.88
CA CYS A 158 2.39 -6.11 -1.43
C CYS A 158 1.43 -7.04 -0.68
N ARG A 159 1.93 -7.77 0.33
CA ARG A 159 1.14 -8.73 1.13
C ARG A 159 1.57 -8.67 2.59
N ASN A 160 0.69 -9.08 3.49
CA ASN A 160 1.02 -9.22 4.91
C ASN A 160 0.82 -10.67 5.40
N PRO A 161 1.72 -11.59 5.01
CA PRO A 161 1.59 -13.01 5.37
C PRO A 161 1.85 -13.29 6.86
N ASP A 162 2.57 -12.42 7.54
CA ASP A 162 3.11 -12.59 8.89
C ASP A 162 2.36 -11.76 9.95
N SER A 163 1.25 -11.13 9.58
CA SER A 163 0.47 -10.27 10.49
C SER A 163 1.29 -9.11 11.06
N ASP A 164 2.18 -8.55 10.23
CA ASP A 164 2.96 -7.37 10.58
C ASP A 164 2.01 -6.20 10.97
N PRO A 165 2.18 -5.58 12.14
CA PRO A 165 1.29 -4.55 12.62
C PRO A 165 1.37 -3.23 11.82
N PHE A 166 2.40 -3.08 10.97
CA PHE A 166 2.64 -1.92 10.12
C PHE A 166 2.07 -2.09 8.71
N GLY A 167 1.46 -3.23 8.40
CA GLY A 167 0.68 -3.43 7.19
C GLY A 167 1.39 -4.23 6.11
N PRO A 168 0.82 -4.31 4.89
CA PRO A 168 1.39 -5.11 3.83
C PRO A 168 2.74 -4.57 3.35
N TRP A 169 3.65 -5.49 3.07
CA TRP A 169 5.02 -5.20 2.70
C TRP A 169 5.43 -6.07 1.51
N CYS A 170 6.62 -5.85 0.98
CA CYS A 170 7.21 -6.73 -0.02
C CYS A 170 8.73 -6.78 0.09
N TYR A 171 9.35 -7.83 -0.45
CA TYR A 171 10.78 -7.79 -0.73
C TYR A 171 11.05 -6.80 -1.85
N THR A 172 12.08 -5.97 -1.72
CA THR A 172 12.35 -4.92 -2.71
C THR A 172 13.40 -5.38 -3.72
N THR A 173 13.40 -4.76 -4.88
CA THR A 173 14.42 -4.97 -5.93
C THR A 173 15.77 -4.33 -5.62
N ASP A 174 15.84 -3.51 -4.58
CA ASP A 174 17.04 -2.86 -4.10
C ASP A 174 17.91 -3.82 -3.27
N ASP A 175 19.23 -3.69 -3.37
CA ASP A 175 20.18 -4.58 -2.69
C ASP A 175 20.44 -4.14 -1.24
N ASP A 176 20.23 -2.86 -0.91
CA ASP A 176 20.42 -2.31 0.43
C ASP A 176 19.15 -2.47 1.30
N THR A 177 17.98 -2.55 0.67
CA THR A 177 16.68 -2.71 1.33
C THR A 177 16.04 -4.06 1.00
N LEU A 178 16.28 -5.09 1.84
CA LEU A 178 15.76 -6.44 1.60
C LEU A 178 14.22 -6.47 1.46
N TRP A 179 13.51 -5.81 2.38
CA TRP A 179 12.05 -5.70 2.39
C TRP A 179 11.64 -4.34 2.94
N GLU A 180 10.45 -3.88 2.57
CA GLU A 180 9.89 -2.62 3.06
C GLU A 180 8.35 -2.66 3.02
N THR A 181 7.71 -1.95 3.96
CA THR A 181 6.27 -1.72 3.99
C THR A 181 5.79 -0.96 2.76
N CYS A 182 4.60 -1.30 2.28
CA CYS A 182 3.96 -0.62 1.17
C CYS A 182 2.99 0.45 1.63
N ASP A 183 2.88 1.50 0.81
CA ASP A 183 1.92 2.58 1.04
C ASP A 183 0.59 2.22 0.37
N ILE A 184 -0.26 1.52 1.11
CA ILE A 184 -1.60 1.10 0.65
C ILE A 184 -2.65 1.99 1.33
N PRO A 185 -3.53 2.64 0.55
CA PRO A 185 -4.54 3.52 1.13
C PRO A 185 -5.59 2.74 1.92
N PHE A 186 -6.27 3.41 2.85
CA PHE A 186 -7.43 2.82 3.52
C PHE A 186 -8.68 2.88 2.64
N CYS A 187 -9.57 1.89 2.78
CA CYS A 187 -10.84 1.88 2.09
C CYS A 187 -11.79 2.94 2.65
N GLU A 188 -12.64 3.52 1.79
CA GLU A 188 -13.67 4.48 2.23
C GLU A 188 -14.58 3.85 3.29
N GLY A 189 -14.69 4.49 4.46
CA GLY A 189 -15.55 4.03 5.56
C GLY A 189 -14.93 2.98 6.49
N ALA A 190 -13.65 2.62 6.31
CA ALA A 190 -12.91 1.78 7.25
C ALA A 190 -12.88 2.40 8.67
N SER A 191 -13.17 1.59 9.69
CA SER A 191 -13.11 1.99 11.10
C SER A 191 -11.66 2.01 11.58
N THR A 192 -10.96 3.10 11.29
CA THR A 192 -9.63 3.37 11.84
C THR A 192 -9.73 3.78 13.31
N PRO A 193 -8.88 3.25 14.21
CA PRO A 193 -8.55 3.97 15.43
C PRO A 193 -8.07 5.37 15.05
N GLY A 194 -8.40 6.39 15.86
CA GLY A 194 -8.05 7.77 15.57
C GLY A 194 -6.59 7.96 15.16
N TRP A 195 -5.64 7.18 15.69
CA TRP A 195 -4.20 7.22 15.38
C TRP A 195 -3.77 6.57 14.04
N ALA A 196 -4.63 5.78 13.37
CA ALA A 196 -4.31 5.05 12.15
C ALA A 196 -4.44 5.88 10.85
N TYR A 197 -5.21 6.97 10.86
CA TYR A 197 -5.22 7.95 9.76
C TYR A 197 -3.91 8.79 9.67
N TRP A 198 -3.03 8.71 10.68
CA TRP A 198 -1.86 9.60 10.83
C TRP A 198 -0.54 9.00 10.35
N THR A 199 -0.53 7.73 9.94
CA THR A 199 0.71 6.96 9.70
C THR A 199 1.09 6.82 8.22
N HIS A 200 0.27 7.31 7.27
CA HIS A 200 0.50 7.12 5.83
C HIS A 200 0.62 8.43 5.03
N GLY A 201 0.74 9.59 5.70
CA GLY A 201 0.85 10.88 5.00
C GLY A 201 1.36 12.03 5.86
N TRP A 202 1.53 13.20 5.24
CA TRP A 202 1.95 14.42 5.94
C TRP A 202 0.87 14.94 6.89
N GLN A 203 1.20 15.04 8.18
CA GLN A 203 0.32 15.52 9.23
C GLN A 203 0.54 17.00 9.47
N LYS A 204 -0.52 17.80 9.42
CA LYS A 204 -0.42 19.25 9.64
C LYS A 204 -0.49 19.59 11.12
N PHE A 205 0.45 20.42 11.59
CA PHE A 205 0.30 21.16 12.84
C PHE A 205 0.77 22.60 12.63
N GLU A 206 -0.15 23.54 12.88
CA GLU A 206 0.05 24.97 12.60
C GLU A 206 0.55 25.21 11.16
N ASP A 207 1.75 25.78 11.01
CA ASP A 207 2.36 26.14 9.73
C ASP A 207 3.39 25.10 9.22
N SER A 208 3.44 23.92 9.85
CA SER A 208 4.33 22.81 9.47
C SER A 208 3.55 21.52 9.15
N CYS A 209 4.18 20.69 8.33
CA CYS A 209 3.74 19.36 7.93
C CYS A 209 4.78 18.33 8.40
N TYR A 210 4.34 17.23 9.00
CA TYR A 210 5.19 16.20 9.59
C TYR A 210 4.92 14.83 8.97
N LEU A 211 5.95 14.11 8.55
CA LEU A 211 5.82 12.76 8.00
C LEU A 211 6.71 11.79 8.79
N ILE A 212 6.08 10.78 9.37
CA ILE A 212 6.77 9.72 10.11
C ILE A 212 7.23 8.68 9.09
N LYS A 213 8.51 8.31 9.14
CA LYS A 213 9.09 7.24 8.33
C LYS A 213 9.35 6.03 9.21
N TYR A 214 8.70 4.93 8.84
CA TYR A 214 8.81 3.64 9.50
C TYR A 214 9.98 2.80 8.97
N THR A 215 10.85 3.37 8.13
CA THR A 215 12.16 2.77 7.85
C THR A 215 13.16 3.21 8.92
N LYS A 216 13.97 2.26 9.40
CA LYS A 216 15.02 2.57 10.38
C LYS A 216 16.28 3.04 9.66
N GLU A 217 16.68 4.27 9.95
CA GLU A 217 17.91 4.88 9.43
C GLU A 217 18.80 5.39 10.57
N ASN A 218 20.09 5.52 10.30
CA ASN A 218 20.93 6.31 11.21
C ASN A 218 20.60 7.80 11.08
N TRP A 219 21.02 8.63 12.03
CA TRP A 219 20.62 10.04 12.05
C TRP A 219 21.02 10.79 10.77
N TYR A 220 22.16 10.44 10.17
CA TYR A 220 22.61 11.03 8.91
C TYR A 220 21.76 10.56 7.73
N GLY A 221 21.48 9.26 7.65
CA GLY A 221 20.60 8.68 6.62
C GLY A 221 19.20 9.29 6.67
N ALA A 222 18.62 9.40 7.87
CA ALA A 222 17.33 10.04 8.10
C ALA A 222 17.32 11.52 7.66
N LYS A 223 18.39 12.27 7.99
CA LYS A 223 18.57 13.65 7.53
C LYS A 223 18.61 13.76 6.00
N PHE A 224 19.41 12.93 5.34
CA PHE A 224 19.51 12.93 3.88
C PHE A 224 18.21 12.51 3.23
N TYR A 225 17.53 11.51 3.78
CA TYR A 225 16.23 11.07 3.30
C TYR A 225 15.20 12.21 3.33
N CYS A 226 15.01 12.89 4.47
CA CYS A 226 14.06 14.00 4.55
C CYS A 226 14.40 15.10 3.53
N LYS A 227 15.68 15.40 3.36
CA LYS A 227 16.13 16.46 2.46
C LYS A 227 16.00 16.10 0.98
N ASP A 228 16.61 15.00 0.59
CA ASP A 228 16.86 14.69 -0.81
C ASP A 228 15.69 13.94 -1.45
N ASN A 229 14.89 13.20 -0.65
CA ASN A 229 13.76 12.43 -1.16
C ASN A 229 12.42 13.16 -0.98
N LEU A 230 12.32 14.09 -0.04
CA LEU A 230 11.03 14.69 0.36
C LEU A 230 11.00 16.22 0.32
N ASP A 231 12.10 16.90 -0.03
CA ASP A 231 12.23 18.36 0.05
C ASP A 231 11.84 18.90 1.44
N ALA A 232 12.32 18.23 2.48
CA ALA A 232 11.99 18.45 3.87
C ALA A 232 13.25 18.39 4.76
N TYR A 233 13.09 18.35 6.08
CA TYR A 233 14.21 18.17 7.02
C TYR A 233 13.77 17.36 8.24
N LEU A 234 14.72 16.83 9.03
CA LEU A 234 14.35 16.19 10.31
C LEU A 234 13.68 17.20 11.25
N ALA A 235 12.55 16.83 11.85
CA ALA A 235 11.69 17.76 12.57
C ALA A 235 12.41 18.55 13.69
N GLU A 236 12.11 19.85 13.77
CA GLU A 236 12.66 20.79 14.73
C GLU A 236 11.60 21.33 15.69
N ILE A 237 11.49 20.68 16.85
CA ILE A 237 10.43 20.98 17.82
C ILE A 237 10.72 22.28 18.59
N LYS A 238 10.01 23.36 18.24
CA LYS A 238 10.25 24.72 18.77
C LYS A 238 9.30 25.11 19.87
N THR A 239 8.16 24.42 20.03
CA THR A 239 7.15 24.75 21.03
C THR A 239 6.62 23.54 21.79
N ALA A 240 6.06 23.77 22.97
CA ALA A 240 5.37 22.74 23.72
C ALA A 240 4.13 22.19 22.98
N GLY A 241 3.44 23.03 22.19
CA GLY A 241 2.29 22.61 21.39
C GLY A 241 2.69 21.61 20.31
N GLU A 242 3.77 21.92 19.60
CA GLU A 242 4.37 21.04 18.59
C GLU A 242 4.86 19.72 19.18
N ASN A 243 5.53 19.77 20.34
CA ASN A 243 5.97 18.57 21.05
C ASN A 243 4.79 17.66 21.40
N ASN A 244 3.74 18.22 22.01
CA ASN A 244 2.56 17.47 22.40
C ASN A 244 1.88 16.82 21.19
N PHE A 245 1.82 17.55 20.07
CA PHE A 245 1.30 17.01 18.81
C PHE A 245 2.14 15.84 18.31
N LEU A 246 3.47 16.01 18.17
CA LEU A 246 4.34 14.94 17.68
C LEU A 246 4.31 13.71 18.58
N MET A 247 4.46 13.86 19.90
CA MET A 247 4.40 12.72 20.84
C MET A 247 3.05 11.98 20.82
N SER A 248 1.99 12.62 20.32
CA SER A 248 0.68 11.98 20.15
C SER A 248 0.58 11.10 18.91
N ILE A 249 1.35 11.38 17.85
CA ILE A 249 1.30 10.68 16.56
C ILE A 249 2.48 9.74 16.33
N LEU A 250 3.58 9.88 17.07
CA LEU A 250 4.73 8.98 16.99
C LEU A 250 4.36 7.55 17.45
N PRO A 251 5.03 6.51 16.90
CA PRO A 251 4.83 5.13 17.32
C PRO A 251 5.09 4.94 18.82
N LYS A 252 4.30 4.10 19.47
CA LYS A 252 4.40 3.79 20.92
C LYS A 252 4.62 2.29 21.11
N PRO A 253 5.54 1.87 22.01
CA PRO A 253 5.85 0.45 22.20
C PRO A 253 4.59 -0.36 22.48
N THR A 254 4.44 -1.47 21.76
CA THR A 254 3.45 -2.51 22.09
C THR A 254 4.12 -3.59 22.94
N ILE A 255 3.35 -4.55 23.47
CA ILE A 255 3.88 -5.61 24.33
C ILE A 255 5.01 -6.40 23.66
N ASP A 256 5.01 -6.47 22.33
CA ASP A 256 5.91 -7.31 21.53
C ASP A 256 7.05 -6.53 20.82
N ASP A 257 7.03 -5.18 20.83
CA ASP A 257 8.07 -4.35 20.20
C ASP A 257 8.54 -3.24 21.15
N THR A 258 9.79 -3.34 21.57
CA THR A 258 10.39 -2.50 22.63
C THR A 258 11.35 -1.43 22.11
N ASP A 259 11.65 -1.40 20.80
CA ASP A 259 12.65 -0.50 20.21
C ASP A 259 12.03 0.44 19.16
N LEU A 260 11.14 1.31 19.65
CA LEU A 260 10.42 2.33 18.87
C LEU A 260 10.94 3.74 19.21
N GLU A 261 12.18 4.02 18.83
CA GLU A 261 12.73 5.37 18.90
C GLU A 261 12.60 6.11 17.58
N VAL A 262 12.52 7.44 17.65
CA VAL A 262 12.34 8.31 16.49
C VAL A 262 13.36 9.43 16.50
N TRP A 263 14.13 9.59 15.42
CA TRP A 263 15.08 10.70 15.25
C TRP A 263 14.38 12.04 15.05
N LEU A 264 14.95 13.07 15.68
CA LEU A 264 14.62 14.50 15.52
C LEU A 264 15.82 15.29 14.98
N GLY A 265 15.61 16.54 14.58
CA GLY A 265 16.57 17.34 13.80
C GLY A 265 17.75 17.95 14.55
N ALA A 266 17.95 17.66 15.83
CA ALA A 266 19.04 18.25 16.61
C ALA A 266 20.18 17.26 16.90
N ASN A 267 21.39 17.81 17.01
CA ASN A 267 22.51 17.09 17.59
C ASN A 267 23.59 18.06 18.13
N THR A 268 24.54 17.52 18.89
CA THR A 268 25.66 18.25 19.49
C THR A 268 26.93 18.28 18.63
N LEU A 269 26.92 17.65 17.45
CA LEU A 269 28.07 17.58 16.55
C LEU A 269 28.47 18.98 16.10
N ASN A 270 29.76 19.29 16.21
CA ASN A 270 30.36 20.60 15.89
C ASN A 270 29.90 21.77 16.79
N ALA A 271 29.31 21.49 17.96
CA ALA A 271 28.67 22.51 18.80
C ALA A 271 29.12 22.51 20.28
N LYS A 272 30.34 22.06 20.59
CA LYS A 272 30.88 22.02 21.98
C LYS A 272 29.89 21.41 23.01
N ARG A 273 29.23 20.30 22.67
CA ARG A 273 28.20 19.61 23.49
C ARG A 273 26.90 20.40 23.72
N ARG A 274 26.62 21.40 22.90
CA ARG A 274 25.34 22.10 22.87
C ARG A 274 24.45 21.53 21.77
N TYR A 275 23.21 21.16 22.09
CA TYR A 275 22.26 20.73 21.07
C TYR A 275 21.86 21.93 20.21
N ILE A 276 21.90 21.75 18.89
CA ILE A 276 21.51 22.77 17.91
C ILE A 276 20.63 22.10 16.87
N TRP A 277 19.51 22.74 16.55
CA TRP A 277 18.65 22.40 15.42
C TRP A 277 19.42 22.54 14.10
N LYS A 278 19.51 21.47 13.30
CA LYS A 278 20.48 21.43 12.18
C LYS A 278 20.00 22.08 10.89
N THR A 279 18.73 22.43 10.78
CA THR A 279 18.19 23.14 9.61
C THR A 279 18.11 24.63 9.90
N SER A 280 17.49 25.05 11.00
CA SER A 280 17.40 26.46 11.40
C SER A 280 18.70 27.02 11.98
N LEU A 281 19.60 26.15 12.46
CA LEU A 281 20.85 26.52 13.13
C LEU A 281 20.64 27.31 14.42
N THR A 282 19.49 27.14 15.09
CA THR A 282 19.15 27.82 16.34
C THR A 282 19.35 26.95 17.58
N ASP A 283 19.39 27.62 18.72
CA ASP A 283 19.29 26.98 20.04
C ASP A 283 17.89 26.49 20.34
N PHE A 284 17.78 25.73 21.43
CA PHE A 284 16.51 25.28 21.98
C PHE A 284 15.86 26.40 22.80
N ASP A 285 14.69 26.85 22.34
CA ASP A 285 13.78 27.69 23.12
C ASP A 285 12.82 26.84 23.99
N PHE A 286 12.71 25.55 23.66
CA PHE A 286 11.89 24.55 24.33
C PHE A 286 12.63 23.21 24.41
N THR A 287 12.41 22.45 25.50
CA THR A 287 12.94 21.10 25.66
C THR A 287 11.95 20.18 26.36
N ASP A 288 11.94 18.91 25.98
CA ASP A 288 11.17 17.84 26.64
C ASP A 288 12.06 16.63 26.98
N TRP A 289 13.23 16.90 27.58
CA TRP A 289 14.16 15.84 27.99
C TRP A 289 13.53 14.88 28.99
N GLY A 290 13.76 13.58 28.78
CA GLY A 290 13.34 12.56 29.71
C GLY A 290 14.12 12.60 31.03
N PRO A 291 13.64 11.89 32.07
CA PRO A 291 14.31 11.81 33.36
C PRO A 291 15.77 11.36 33.24
N GLY A 292 16.71 12.27 33.47
CA GLY A 292 18.15 12.01 33.43
C GLY A 292 18.85 12.46 32.15
N GLU A 293 18.11 12.99 31.16
CA GLU A 293 18.64 13.39 29.86
C GLU A 293 18.82 14.92 29.69
N PRO A 294 19.70 15.38 28.78
CA PRO A 294 20.67 14.57 28.04
C PRO A 294 21.83 14.15 28.95
N ASN A 295 22.09 12.85 29.02
CA ASN A 295 23.09 12.29 29.92
C ASN A 295 24.49 12.35 29.31
N GLY A 296 24.60 12.56 27.98
CA GLY A 296 25.85 12.81 27.28
C GLY A 296 26.91 11.73 27.50
N ARG A 297 26.50 10.45 27.63
CA ARG A 297 27.41 9.30 27.60
C ARG A 297 28.27 9.35 26.33
N SER A 298 29.44 8.72 26.32
CA SER A 298 30.61 9.16 25.53
C SER A 298 30.44 9.28 24.00
N TYR A 299 29.33 8.83 23.41
CA TYR A 299 29.05 8.91 21.96
C TYR A 299 27.57 9.23 21.60
N GLU A 300 26.72 9.58 22.57
CA GLU A 300 25.30 9.92 22.33
C GLU A 300 25.19 11.42 22.00
N HIS A 301 24.98 11.73 20.72
CA HIS A 301 25.05 13.11 20.21
C HIS A 301 23.80 13.56 19.49
N CYS A 302 22.94 12.63 19.06
CA CYS A 302 21.79 12.89 18.21
C CYS A 302 20.49 12.76 19.00
N LEU A 303 19.57 13.69 18.76
CA LEU A 303 18.29 13.77 19.47
C LEU A 303 17.32 12.72 18.94
N SER A 304 16.83 11.85 19.81
CA SER A 304 15.74 10.91 19.55
C SER A 304 14.59 11.06 20.54
N THR A 305 13.53 10.29 20.36
CA THR A 305 12.47 10.08 21.36
C THR A 305 12.62 8.70 21.98
N HIS A 306 12.23 8.58 23.25
CA HIS A 306 12.22 7.32 23.99
C HIS A 306 11.02 7.24 24.93
N MET A 307 10.45 6.03 25.09
CA MET A 307 9.35 5.78 26.01
C MET A 307 9.89 5.53 27.42
N TYR A 308 9.50 6.37 28.38
CA TYR A 308 9.95 6.23 29.77
C TYR A 308 8.93 5.48 30.64
N ASN A 309 9.37 5.12 31.85
CA ASN A 309 8.58 4.35 32.82
C ASN A 309 7.27 5.03 33.27
N ASP A 310 7.10 6.33 32.98
CA ASP A 310 5.86 7.06 33.22
C ASP A 310 4.81 6.87 32.11
N GLY A 311 5.13 6.06 31.10
CA GLY A 311 4.26 5.76 29.96
C GLY A 311 4.20 6.87 28.92
N LYS A 312 5.17 7.80 28.91
CA LYS A 312 5.24 8.90 27.95
C LYS A 312 6.53 8.88 27.13
N LEU A 313 6.41 9.39 25.91
CA LEU A 313 7.56 9.71 25.07
C LEU A 313 8.17 11.02 25.55
N HIS A 314 9.47 11.01 25.78
CA HIS A 314 10.28 12.20 26.02
C HIS A 314 11.53 12.17 25.14
N TRP A 315 12.23 13.28 25.06
CA TRP A 315 13.47 13.38 24.31
C TRP A 315 14.59 12.59 25.00
N ASN A 316 15.44 12.00 24.18
CA ASN A 316 16.62 11.26 24.58
C ASN A 316 17.80 11.64 23.68
N ASP A 317 19.02 11.41 24.16
CA ASP A 317 20.20 11.41 23.31
C ASP A 317 20.68 10.00 22.99
N ARG A 318 21.02 9.79 21.72
CA ARG A 318 21.45 8.50 21.20
C ARG A 318 22.68 8.61 20.31
N GLU A 319 23.34 7.47 20.15
CA GLU A 319 24.47 7.33 19.24
C GLU A 319 23.99 7.51 17.81
N CYS A 320 24.50 8.52 17.10
CA CYS A 320 24.00 8.91 15.78
C CYS A 320 24.03 7.81 14.71
N LEU A 321 24.78 6.73 14.93
CA LEU A 321 24.94 5.61 13.99
C LEU A 321 23.94 4.47 14.23
N THR A 322 23.20 4.46 15.33
CA THR A 322 22.11 3.49 15.55
C THR A 322 20.96 3.76 14.58
N LYS A 323 20.22 2.72 14.20
CA LYS A 323 19.12 2.84 13.25
C LYS A 323 17.79 2.95 13.99
N HIS A 324 17.07 4.04 13.75
CA HIS A 324 15.77 4.32 14.36
C HIS A 324 14.81 4.88 13.31
N PHE A 325 13.51 4.88 13.61
CA PHE A 325 12.54 5.60 12.79
C PHE A 325 12.86 7.09 12.82
N PHE A 326 12.20 7.88 12.00
CA PHE A 326 12.47 9.31 11.97
C PHE A 326 11.25 10.09 11.49
N VAL A 327 11.20 11.37 11.85
CA VAL A 327 10.13 12.28 11.43
C VAL A 327 10.72 13.44 10.62
N CYS A 328 10.17 13.62 9.43
CA CYS A 328 10.48 14.74 8.55
C CYS A 328 9.47 15.87 8.75
N GLU A 329 9.91 17.11 8.57
CA GLU A 329 9.14 18.35 8.67
C GLU A 329 9.37 19.21 7.43
N LYS A 330 8.32 19.84 6.93
CA LYS A 330 8.38 20.93 5.94
C LYS A 330 7.33 21.98 6.24
N SER A 331 7.50 23.20 5.74
CA SER A 331 6.47 24.24 5.85
C SER A 331 5.23 23.89 5.03
N VAL A 332 4.07 24.34 5.49
CA VAL A 332 2.79 24.17 4.77
C VAL A 332 2.87 24.90 3.42
N GLY A 333 2.61 24.17 2.33
CA GLY A 333 2.60 24.71 0.98
C GLY A 333 1.25 25.35 0.58
N PRO A 334 1.15 25.92 -0.63
CA PRO A 334 -0.10 26.52 -1.14
C PRO A 334 -1.28 25.54 -1.20
N SER A 335 -1.01 24.25 -1.40
CA SER A 335 -2.00 23.16 -1.44
C SER A 335 -2.18 22.47 -0.08
N GLY A 336 -1.61 23.01 1.01
CA GLY A 336 -1.59 22.35 2.31
C GLY A 336 -0.39 21.41 2.45
N CYS A 337 -0.62 20.23 3.03
CA CYS A 337 0.44 19.25 3.30
C CYS A 337 0.55 18.10 2.27
N GLY A 338 -0.32 17.99 1.26
CA GLY A 338 -0.30 16.89 0.27
C GLY A 338 -0.27 17.35 -1.20
N GLU A 339 -0.04 16.45 -2.17
CA GLU A 339 0.45 15.05 -2.11
C GLU A 339 1.98 14.99 -2.26
#